data_AF-A0AAD4YQN1-F1
#
_entry.id   AF-A0AAD4YQN1-F1
#
_cell.length_a   1.000
_cell.length_b   1.000
_cell.length_c   1.000
_cell.angle_alpha   90.00
_cell.angle_beta   90.00
_cell.angle_gamma   90.00
#
_symmetry.space_group_name_H-M   'P 1'
#
loop_
_entity.id
_entity.type
_entity.pdbx_description
1 polymer ?
#
loop_
_entity_poly.entity_id
_entity_poly.type
_entity_poly.pdbx_seq_one_letter_code
_entity_poly.pdbx_strand_id
1 'polypeptide(L)'
;MTPYALTYGHGAILPMEIAVQSLRIAHQHGLTGEDYSQAMLLELEELDASRIDTLNKLLAGKQAVSRAYNKRVRNKSFEEGEIVWKAILPLGAHIAGYGKWSPTWEDPFVINQILGMGAYRLQD
;
A
#
# COMPACT_ATOMS: atom_id res chain seq x y z
N MET A 1 -7.70 -9.94 6.33
CA MET A 1 -8.69 -9.11 7.06
C MET A 1 -9.57 -8.41 6.04
N THR A 2 -10.90 -8.44 6.20
CA THR A 2 -11.83 -7.79 5.26
C THR A 2 -12.00 -6.30 5.62
N PRO A 3 -12.31 -5.41 4.65
CA PRO A 3 -12.56 -4.00 4.93
C PRO A 3 -13.65 -3.74 5.98
N TYR A 4 -14.71 -4.56 6.01
CA TYR A 4 -15.78 -4.43 7.01
C TYR A 4 -15.30 -4.73 8.44
N ALA A 5 -14.57 -5.83 8.62
CA ALA A 5 -14.06 -6.21 9.94
C ALA A 5 -13.08 -5.17 10.50
N LEU A 6 -12.35 -4.47 9.63
CA LEU A 6 -11.49 -3.36 10.05
C LEU A 6 -12.27 -2.20 10.71
N THR A 7 -13.47 -1.91 10.21
CA THR A 7 -14.30 -0.78 10.69
C THR A 7 -15.15 -1.14 11.90
N TYR A 8 -15.74 -2.34 11.91
CA TYR A 8 -16.75 -2.74 12.89
C TYR A 8 -16.25 -3.74 13.93
N GLY A 9 -15.03 -4.24 13.80
CA GLY A 9 -14.42 -5.14 14.77
C GLY A 9 -14.94 -6.58 14.74
N HIS A 10 -15.86 -6.92 13.84
CA HIS A 10 -16.32 -8.29 13.62
C HIS A 10 -16.62 -8.53 12.14
N GLY A 11 -16.68 -9.80 11.73
CA GLY A 11 -17.07 -10.15 10.36
C GLY A 11 -18.51 -9.71 10.05
N ALA A 12 -18.75 -9.16 8.85
CA ALA A 12 -20.09 -8.81 8.39
C ALA A 12 -21.01 -10.04 8.44
N ILE A 13 -22.27 -9.84 8.81
CA ILE A 13 -23.30 -10.86 8.63
C ILE A 13 -23.83 -10.70 7.21
N LEU A 14 -23.66 -11.73 6.39
CA LEU A 14 -24.12 -11.67 5.00
C LEU A 14 -25.63 -11.96 4.93
N PRO A 15 -26.39 -11.36 4.00
CA PRO A 15 -27.82 -11.65 3.84
C PRO A 15 -28.13 -13.14 3.65
N MET A 16 -27.24 -13.89 2.99
CA MET A 16 -27.39 -15.35 2.82
C MET A 16 -27.26 -16.12 4.14
N GLU A 17 -26.44 -15.63 5.09
CA GLU A 17 -26.28 -16.25 6.40
C GLU A 17 -27.58 -16.15 7.19
N ILE A 18 -28.31 -15.04 7.03
CA ILE A 18 -29.65 -14.83 7.59
C ILE A 18 -30.66 -15.79 6.97
N ALA A 19 -30.66 -15.91 5.63
CA ALA A 19 -31.58 -16.79 4.93
C ALA A 19 -31.39 -18.28 5.30
N VAL A 20 -30.16 -18.72 5.52
CA VAL A 20 -29.82 -20.13 5.84
C VAL A 20 -29.77 -20.39 7.35
N GLN A 21 -29.97 -19.36 8.19
CA GLN A 21 -29.81 -19.43 9.65
C GLN A 21 -28.46 -20.04 10.04
N SER A 22 -27.38 -19.40 9.61
CA SER A 22 -26.02 -19.87 9.88
C SER A 22 -25.75 -20.07 11.38
N LEU A 23 -24.73 -20.86 11.71
CA LEU A 23 -24.29 -21.11 13.09
C LEU A 23 -24.12 -19.82 13.91
N ARG A 24 -23.62 -18.73 13.29
CA ARG A 24 -23.47 -17.42 13.96
C ARG A 24 -24.83 -16.87 14.45
N ILE A 25 -25.87 -17.01 13.65
CA ILE A 25 -27.23 -16.55 13.98
C ILE A 25 -27.88 -17.49 14.99
N ALA A 26 -27.74 -18.81 14.78
CA ALA A 26 -28.28 -19.81 15.69
C ALA A 26 -27.72 -19.68 17.12
N HIS A 27 -26.42 -19.41 17.26
CA HIS A 27 -25.80 -19.20 18.57
C HIS A 27 -26.14 -17.85 19.20
N GLN A 28 -26.44 -16.82 18.41
CA GLN A 28 -26.77 -15.49 18.94
C GLN A 28 -28.11 -15.46 19.69
N HIS A 29 -29.06 -16.34 19.34
CA HIS A 29 -30.36 -16.43 20.01
C HIS A 29 -30.32 -17.13 21.38
N GLY A 30 -29.21 -17.79 21.74
CA GLY A 30 -29.05 -18.52 23.00
C GLY A 30 -28.23 -17.80 24.07
N LEU A 31 -27.73 -16.59 23.79
CA LEU A 31 -26.86 -15.84 24.70
C LEU A 31 -27.67 -14.90 25.59
N THR A 32 -27.34 -14.87 26.88
CA THR A 32 -27.78 -13.83 27.80
C THR A 32 -27.10 -12.50 27.44
N GLY A 33 -27.73 -11.36 27.77
CA GLY A 33 -27.18 -10.04 27.41
C GLY A 33 -25.75 -9.78 27.92
N GLU A 34 -25.42 -10.31 29.10
CA GLU A 34 -24.08 -10.25 29.69
C GLU A 34 -23.07 -11.10 28.92
N ASP A 35 -23.42 -12.37 28.62
CA ASP A 35 -22.56 -13.28 27.84
C ASP A 35 -22.28 -12.73 26.44
N TYR A 36 -23.29 -12.11 25.82
CA TYR A 36 -23.14 -11.44 24.53
C TYR A 36 -22.13 -10.29 24.60
N SER A 37 -22.23 -9.45 25.64
CA SER A 37 -21.32 -8.33 25.85
C SER A 37 -19.88 -8.79 26.09
N GLN A 38 -19.69 -9.89 26.82
CA GLN A 38 -18.38 -10.46 27.11
C GLN A 38 -17.73 -11.09 25.86
N ALA A 39 -18.52 -11.84 25.07
CA ALA A 39 -18.04 -12.40 23.81
C ALA A 39 -17.61 -11.31 22.82
N MET A 40 -18.37 -10.20 22.75
CA MET A 40 -18.04 -9.06 21.90
C MET A 40 -16.72 -8.39 22.33
N LEU A 41 -16.48 -8.24 23.63
CA LEU A 41 -15.23 -7.68 24.15
C LEU A 41 -14.01 -8.55 23.81
N LEU A 42 -14.14 -9.88 23.92
CA LEU A 42 -13.07 -10.81 23.57
C LEU A 42 -12.76 -10.78 22.06
N GLU A 43 -13.78 -10.71 21.21
CA GLU A 43 -13.60 -10.58 19.76
C GLU A 43 -12.89 -9.26 19.39
N LEU A 44 -13.19 -8.17 20.09
CA LEU A 44 -12.51 -6.88 19.91
C LEU A 44 -11.03 -6.93 20.33
N GLU A 45 -10.70 -7.57 21.45
CA GLU A 45 -9.29 -7.74 21.87
C GLU A 45 -8.50 -8.59 20.87
N GLU A 46 -9.08 -9.68 20.37
CA GLU A 46 -8.47 -10.51 19.33
C GLU A 46 -8.27 -9.70 18.04
N LEU A 47 -9.24 -8.84 17.69
CA LEU A 47 -9.14 -7.96 16.53
C LEU A 47 -7.95 -7.00 16.65
N ASP A 48 -7.74 -6.37 17.80
CA ASP A 48 -6.62 -5.44 17.98
C ASP A 48 -5.27 -6.14 17.85
N ALA A 49 -5.13 -7.34 18.43
CA ALA A 49 -3.93 -8.15 18.26
C ALA A 49 -3.69 -8.51 16.78
N SER A 50 -4.74 -8.92 16.07
CA SER A 50 -4.66 -9.25 14.65
C SER A 50 -4.32 -8.03 13.78
N ARG A 51 -4.82 -6.84 14.16
CA ARG A 51 -4.52 -5.57 13.47
C ARG A 51 -3.03 -5.25 13.61
N ILE A 52 -2.47 -5.34 14.81
CA ILE A 52 -1.05 -5.10 15.05
C ILE A 52 -0.19 -6.07 14.23
N ASP A 53 -0.53 -7.36 14.21
CA ASP A 53 0.19 -8.36 13.42
C ASP A 53 0.13 -8.06 11.91
N THR A 54 -1.05 -7.73 11.37
CA THR A 54 -1.18 -7.37 9.95
C THR A 54 -0.39 -6.10 9.59
N LEU A 55 -0.39 -5.08 10.46
CA LEU A 55 0.42 -3.88 10.29
C LEU A 55 1.91 -4.20 10.28
N ASN A 56 2.38 -5.04 11.20
CA ASN A 56 3.77 -5.49 11.25
C ASN A 56 4.17 -6.23 9.97
N LYS A 57 3.31 -7.12 9.46
CA LYS A 57 3.53 -7.83 8.19
C LYS A 57 3.61 -6.85 7.00
N LEU A 58 2.72 -5.86 6.94
CA LEU A 58 2.76 -4.83 5.90
C LEU A 58 4.04 -3.99 5.97
N LEU A 59 4.45 -3.57 7.16
CA LEU A 59 5.70 -2.83 7.37
C LEU A 59 6.92 -3.66 6.98
N ALA A 60 6.98 -4.93 7.41
CA ALA A 60 8.04 -5.84 7.04
C ALA A 60 8.11 -6.07 5.52
N GLY A 61 6.96 -6.25 4.87
CA GLY A 61 6.86 -6.36 3.41
C GLY A 61 7.36 -5.11 2.70
N LYS A 62 6.93 -3.92 3.14
CA LYS A 62 7.38 -2.64 2.59
C LYS A 62 8.90 -2.45 2.77
N GLN A 63 9.44 -2.81 3.93
CA GLN A 63 10.88 -2.76 4.19
C GLN A 63 11.65 -3.74 3.30
N ALA A 64 11.16 -4.98 3.12
CA ALA A 64 11.79 -5.96 2.25
C ALA A 64 11.84 -5.49 0.80
N VAL A 65 10.73 -4.95 0.28
CA VAL A 65 10.68 -4.37 -1.07
C VAL A 65 11.64 -3.18 -1.20
N SER A 66 11.64 -2.27 -0.24
CA SER A 66 12.56 -1.12 -0.21
C SER A 66 14.02 -1.56 -0.21
N ARG A 67 14.39 -2.55 0.63
CA ARG A 67 15.75 -3.11 0.67
C ARG A 67 16.14 -3.77 -0.65
N ALA A 68 15.24 -4.55 -1.25
CA ALA A 68 15.49 -5.21 -2.54
C ALA A 68 15.70 -4.21 -3.67
N TYR A 69 14.90 -3.13 -3.70
CA TYR A 69 15.06 -2.03 -4.65
C TYR A 69 16.37 -1.28 -4.41
N ASN A 70 16.61 -0.80 -3.18
CA ASN A 70 17.78 -0.01 -2.81
C ASN A 70 19.11 -0.77 -3.00
N LYS A 71 19.11 -2.11 -2.95
CA LYS A 71 20.31 -2.93 -3.25
C LYS A 71 20.82 -2.72 -4.67
N ARG A 72 19.94 -2.39 -5.62
CA ARG A 72 20.28 -2.18 -7.05
C ARG A 72 20.42 -0.71 -7.43
N VAL A 73 19.87 0.20 -6.62
CA VAL A 73 19.95 1.64 -6.87
C VAL A 73 21.34 2.13 -6.52
N ARG A 74 22.01 2.76 -7.48
CA ARG A 74 23.21 3.56 -7.23
C ARG A 74 22.77 5.00 -7.08
N ASN A 75 22.96 5.56 -5.89
CA ASN A 75 22.68 6.97 -5.66
C ASN A 75 23.59 7.80 -6.56
N LYS A 76 22.98 8.67 -7.36
CA LYS A 76 23.65 9.72 -8.10
C LYS A 76 23.07 11.04 -7.60
N SER A 77 23.94 11.93 -7.14
CA SER A 77 23.62 13.33 -6.96
C SER A 77 24.14 14.10 -8.17
N PHE A 78 23.48 15.19 -8.47
CA PHE A 78 23.88 16.13 -9.50
C PHE A 78 24.03 17.52 -8.90
N GLU A 79 24.90 18.31 -9.52
CA GLU A 79 25.19 19.69 -9.11
C GLU A 79 24.52 20.71 -10.04
N GLU A 80 24.34 21.94 -9.56
CA GLU A 80 23.87 23.04 -10.40
C GLU A 80 24.86 23.30 -11.56
N GLY A 81 24.33 23.44 -12.77
CA GLY A 81 25.12 23.57 -14.00
C GLY A 81 25.47 22.26 -14.70
N GLU A 82 25.17 21.09 -14.12
CA GLU A 82 25.38 19.81 -14.79
C GLU A 82 24.33 19.55 -15.88
N ILE A 83 24.76 18.90 -16.96
CA ILE A 83 23.89 18.49 -18.07
C ILE A 83 23.35 17.09 -17.79
N VAL A 84 22.03 16.95 -17.83
CA VAL A 84 21.32 15.70 -17.59
C VAL A 84 20.30 15.42 -18.69
N TRP A 85 20.02 14.14 -18.91
CA TRP A 85 19.01 13.68 -19.86
C TRP A 85 17.74 13.33 -19.09
N LYS A 86 16.59 13.84 -19.53
CA LYS A 86 15.29 13.54 -18.90
C LYS A 86 14.67 12.30 -19.53
N ALA A 87 14.30 11.31 -18.73
CA ALA A 87 13.60 10.13 -19.22
C ALA A 87 12.13 10.48 -19.53
N ILE A 88 11.67 10.14 -20.74
CA ILE A 88 10.27 10.35 -21.17
C ILE A 88 9.36 9.32 -20.50
N LEU A 89 9.83 8.07 -20.44
CA LEU A 89 9.10 6.94 -19.88
C LEU A 89 9.78 6.45 -18.60
N PRO A 90 9.01 6.05 -17.57
CA PRO A 90 9.56 5.23 -16.50
C PRO A 90 10.23 4.00 -17.11
N LEU A 91 11.46 3.69 -16.66
CA LEU A 91 12.23 2.53 -17.15
C LEU A 91 11.37 1.25 -17.05
N GLY A 92 11.06 0.66 -18.21
CA GLY A 92 10.28 -0.58 -18.31
C GLY A 92 8.76 -0.40 -18.44
N ALA A 93 8.24 0.82 -18.51
CA ALA A 93 6.82 1.07 -18.78
C ALA A 93 6.53 1.06 -20.29
N HIS A 94 5.45 0.39 -20.70
CA HIS A 94 4.92 0.44 -22.06
C HIS A 94 3.64 1.28 -22.06
N ILE A 95 3.69 2.48 -22.65
CA ILE A 95 2.54 3.40 -22.73
C ILE A 95 2.01 3.39 -24.17
N ALA A 96 0.69 3.29 -24.34
CA ALA A 96 0.05 3.38 -25.65
C ALA A 96 0.42 4.72 -26.32
N GLY A 97 1.00 4.66 -27.53
CA GLY A 97 1.55 5.83 -28.24
C GLY A 97 3.08 5.89 -28.27
N TYR A 98 3.75 5.18 -27.36
CA TYR A 98 5.20 4.99 -27.39
C TYR A 98 5.53 3.56 -27.83
N GLY A 99 5.96 3.43 -29.09
CA GLY A 99 6.35 2.15 -29.67
C GLY A 99 7.80 1.80 -29.33
N LYS A 100 8.25 0.63 -29.80
CA LYS A 100 9.64 0.15 -29.65
C LYS A 100 10.70 1.15 -30.15
N TRP A 101 10.33 2.02 -31.10
CA TRP A 101 11.21 2.99 -31.75
C TRP A 101 11.01 4.43 -31.24
N SER A 102 10.14 4.63 -30.26
CA SER A 102 9.99 5.94 -29.66
C SER A 102 11.21 6.26 -28.79
N PRO A 103 11.69 7.52 -28.78
CA PRO A 103 12.81 7.90 -27.94
C PRO A 103 12.47 7.69 -26.46
N THR A 104 13.44 7.18 -25.70
CA THR A 104 13.30 6.93 -24.25
C THR A 104 13.74 8.14 -23.42
N TRP A 105 14.56 9.01 -24.01
CA TRP A 105 15.15 10.19 -23.39
C TRP A 105 14.81 11.43 -24.23
N GLU A 106 14.55 12.55 -23.56
CA GLU A 106 14.44 13.88 -24.17
C GLU A 106 15.84 14.46 -24.42
N ASP A 107 15.86 15.71 -24.90
CA ASP A 107 17.05 16.52 -25.10
C ASP A 107 17.83 16.76 -23.78
N PRO A 108 19.11 17.15 -23.86
CA PRO A 108 19.90 17.51 -22.69
C PRO A 108 19.38 18.79 -22.03
N PHE A 109 19.23 18.75 -20.70
CA PHE A 109 18.86 19.90 -19.86
C PHE A 109 20.00 20.24 -18.91
N VAL A 110 20.04 21.50 -18.48
CA VAL A 110 20.93 21.96 -17.40
C VAL A 110 20.17 21.97 -16.08
N ILE A 111 20.81 21.53 -15.01
CA ILE A 111 20.25 21.69 -13.66
C ILE A 111 20.41 23.14 -13.23
N ASN A 112 19.29 23.83 -13.05
CA ASN A 112 19.25 25.21 -12.58
C ASN A 112 19.26 25.29 -11.04
N GLN A 113 18.52 24.38 -10.38
CA GLN A 113 18.39 24.42 -8.92
C GLN A 113 18.20 23.04 -8.30
N ILE A 114 18.83 22.79 -7.16
CA ILE A 114 18.61 21.59 -6.34
C ILE A 114 17.49 21.85 -5.33
N LEU A 115 16.40 21.08 -5.40
CA LEU A 115 15.24 21.23 -4.50
C LEU A 115 15.31 20.31 -3.26
N GLY A 116 16.24 19.35 -3.26
CA GLY A 116 16.42 18.37 -2.17
C GLY A 116 15.66 17.06 -2.41
N MET A 117 15.98 16.03 -1.63
CA MET A 117 15.39 14.67 -1.71
C MET A 117 15.45 14.03 -3.12
N GLY A 118 16.43 14.39 -3.94
CA GLY A 118 16.58 13.90 -5.32
C GLY A 118 15.68 14.62 -6.34
N ALA A 119 15.07 15.74 -5.98
CA ALA A 119 14.34 16.60 -6.90
C ALA A 119 15.23 17.75 -7.42
N TYR A 120 15.15 18.01 -8.73
CA TYR A 120 15.95 19.01 -9.44
C TYR A 120 15.06 19.86 -10.33
N ARG A 121 15.40 21.15 -10.47
CA ARG A 121 14.78 22.05 -11.44
C ARG A 121 15.65 22.11 -12.68
N LEU A 122 15.07 21.72 -13.81
CA LEU A 122 15.74 21.71 -15.11
C LEU A 122 15.49 23.02 -15.86
N GLN A 123 16.44 23.39 -16.71
CA GLN A 123 16.38 24.50 -17.66
C GLN A 123 16.93 24.05 -19.02
N ASP A 124 16.31 24.53 -20.09
CA ASP A 124 16.70 24.30 -21.48
C ASP A 124 17.90 25.17 -21.88
#